data_AF-A0A8H7U5F0-F1
#
_entry.id   AF-A0A8H7U5F0-F1
#
_cell.length_a   1.000
_cell.length_b   1.000
_cell.length_c   1.000
_cell.angle_alpha   90.00
_cell.angle_beta   90.00
_cell.angle_gamma   90.00
#
_symmetry.space_group_name_H-M   'P 1'
#
loop_
_entity.id
_entity.type
_entity.pdbx_description
1 polymer ?
#
loop_
_entity_poly.entity_id
_entity_poly.type
_entity_poly.pdbx_seq_one_letter_code
_entity_poly.pdbx_strand_id
1 'polypeptide(L)'
;MFAIPQPFVADPDAETYESCQVLRLQDSPVDLKHFLKSIYDFSYFRPGAKTKFPIVVAVLRLSTKYQAPALRQRAIDLLATAYPSTLLRGSAGLPIGSSLHSTMNT
;
A
#
# COMPACT_ATOMS: atom_id res chain seq x y z
N MET A 1 6.30 18.90 -7.70
CA MET A 1 7.37 18.58 -8.65
C MET A 1 8.54 19.50 -8.31
N PHE A 2 9.68 18.94 -7.89
CA PHE A 2 10.84 19.74 -7.47
C PHE A 2 11.42 20.44 -8.70
N ALA A 3 11.06 21.71 -8.92
CA ALA A 3 11.70 22.60 -9.90
C ALA A 3 13.07 23.09 -9.39
N ILE A 4 13.81 22.18 -8.74
CA ILE A 4 15.20 22.43 -8.38
C ILE A 4 15.96 22.19 -9.67
N PRO A 5 16.62 23.22 -10.25
CA PRO A 5 17.46 23.02 -11.41
C PRO A 5 18.49 21.95 -11.04
N GLN A 6 18.46 20.81 -11.74
CA GLN A 6 19.54 19.84 -11.58
C GLN A 6 20.82 20.56 -11.98
N PRO A 7 21.90 20.43 -11.19
CA PRO A 7 23.14 21.11 -11.49
C PRO A 7 23.59 20.74 -12.91
N PHE A 8 23.59 21.74 -13.80
CA PHE A 8 23.98 21.62 -15.20
C PHE A 8 25.47 21.26 -15.35
N VAL A 9 26.26 21.59 -14.34
CA VAL A 9 27.68 21.23 -14.25
C VAL A 9 27.73 19.92 -13.45
N ALA A 10 28.21 18.86 -14.09
CA ALA A 10 28.57 17.64 -13.38
C ALA A 10 29.55 18.03 -12.28
N ASP A 11 29.13 17.87 -11.03
CA ASP A 11 30.03 17.98 -9.89
C ASP A 11 31.16 16.96 -10.12
N PRO A 12 32.42 17.39 -10.26
CA PRO A 12 33.53 16.49 -10.59
C PRO A 12 33.74 15.41 -9.52
N ASP A 13 33.24 15.63 -8.31
CA ASP A 13 33.28 14.67 -7.20
C ASP A 13 31.99 13.83 -7.08
N ALA A 14 30.99 14.04 -7.94
CA ALA A 14 29.78 13.24 -7.94
C ALA A 14 30.08 11.79 -8.32
N GLU A 15 29.62 10.87 -7.49
CA GLU A 15 29.67 9.45 -7.78
C GLU A 15 28.89 9.15 -9.07
N THR A 16 29.54 8.46 -10.01
CA THR A 16 28.94 8.05 -11.28
C THR A 16 28.98 6.53 -11.45
N TYR A 17 27.97 5.98 -12.11
CA TYR A 17 27.88 4.58 -12.50
C TYR A 17 27.42 4.54 -13.96
N GLU A 18 28.20 3.91 -14.85
CA GLU A 18 27.91 3.85 -16.30
C GLU A 18 27.59 5.23 -16.89
N SER A 19 28.42 6.24 -16.59
CA SER A 19 28.26 7.65 -16.98
C SER A 19 26.99 8.37 -16.47
N CYS A 20 26.21 7.74 -15.59
CA CYS A 20 25.04 8.33 -14.94
C CYS A 20 25.36 8.74 -13.49
N GLN A 21 24.82 9.88 -13.04
CA GLN A 21 24.95 10.31 -11.65
C GLN A 21 24.24 9.33 -10.70
N VAL A 22 24.94 8.91 -9.65
CA VAL A 22 24.39 8.02 -8.62
C VAL A 22 23.60 8.84 -7.60
N LEU A 23 22.31 8.53 -7.46
CA LEU A 23 21.46 9.11 -6.41
C LEU A 23 21.45 8.21 -5.18
N ARG A 24 22.02 8.69 -4.07
CA ARG A 24 21.96 8.01 -2.77
C ARG A 24 20.63 8.29 -2.07
N LEU A 25 19.82 7.24 -1.91
CA LEU A 25 18.54 7.29 -1.21
C LEU A 25 18.72 6.86 0.26
N GLN A 26 18.04 7.54 1.18
CA GLN A 26 18.09 7.27 2.62
C GLN A 26 17.07 6.20 3.07
N ASP A 27 16.35 5.61 2.14
CA ASP A 27 15.27 4.66 2.42
C ASP A 27 15.79 3.23 2.54
N SER A 28 15.02 2.41 3.27
CA SER A 28 15.28 0.98 3.34
C SER A 28 15.32 0.36 1.93
N PRO A 29 16.37 -0.41 1.58
CA PRO A 29 16.42 -1.11 0.30
C PRO A 29 15.23 -2.04 0.07
N VAL A 30 14.68 -2.61 1.15
CA VAL A 30 13.51 -3.49 1.11
C VAL A 30 12.26 -2.69 0.75
N ASP A 31 12.06 -1.54 1.39
CA ASP A 31 10.89 -0.69 1.12
C ASP A 31 10.95 -0.14 -0.30
N LEU A 32 12.14 0.34 -0.70
CA LEU A 32 12.39 0.88 -2.03
C LEU A 32 12.14 -0.16 -3.12
N LYS A 33 12.57 -1.41 -2.91
CA LYS A 33 12.26 -2.53 -3.82
C LYS A 33 10.75 -2.72 -4.00
N HIS A 34 9.99 -2.75 -2.91
CA HIS A 34 8.53 -2.94 -2.99
C HIS A 34 7.82 -1.76 -3.67
N PHE A 35 8.26 -0.54 -3.38
CA PHE A 35 7.73 0.68 -3.98
C PHE A 35 8.05 0.78 -5.48
N LEU A 36 9.30 0.55 -5.88
CA LEU A 36 9.68 0.56 -7.30
C LEU A 36 8.94 -0.53 -8.07
N LYS A 37 8.82 -1.74 -7.51
CA LYS A 37 8.04 -2.81 -8.14
C LYS A 37 6.56 -2.43 -8.33
N SER A 38 5.95 -1.70 -7.40
CA SER A 38 4.54 -1.28 -7.56
C SER A 38 4.36 -0.18 -8.62
N ILE A 39 5.42 0.53 -8.99
CA ILE A 39 5.43 1.50 -10.10
C ILE A 39 5.62 0.79 -11.44
N TYR A 40 6.63 -0.08 -11.54
CA TYR A 40 7.01 -0.70 -12.82
C TYR A 40 6.15 -1.92 -13.19
N ASP A 41 5.64 -2.65 -12.20
CA ASP A 41 4.78 -3.81 -12.41
C ASP A 41 3.43 -3.55 -11.76
N PHE A 42 2.46 -3.10 -12.55
CA PHE A 42 1.09 -2.85 -12.09
C PHE A 42 0.44 -4.10 -11.49
N SER A 43 0.89 -5.30 -11.87
CA SER A 43 0.36 -6.56 -11.37
C SER A 43 0.81 -6.87 -9.93
N TYR A 44 1.93 -6.27 -9.51
CA TYR A 44 2.60 -6.49 -8.22
C TYR A 44 1.79 -5.98 -7.03
N PHE A 45 1.12 -4.84 -7.20
CA PHE A 45 0.37 -4.16 -6.14
C PHE A 45 -1.02 -3.76 -6.66
N ARG A 46 -1.81 -4.77 -7.06
CA ARG A 46 -3.15 -4.58 -7.64
C ARG A 46 -4.23 -4.33 -6.58
N PRO A 47 -5.28 -3.56 -6.91
CA PRO A 47 -6.47 -3.47 -6.06
C PRO A 47 -7.08 -4.85 -5.84
N GLY A 48 -7.57 -5.13 -4.63
CA GLY A 48 -8.24 -6.39 -4.29
C GLY A 48 -7.33 -7.61 -4.19
N ALA A 49 -6.03 -7.49 -4.51
CA ALA A 49 -5.08 -8.59 -4.38
C ALA A 49 -4.70 -8.80 -2.90
N LYS A 50 -4.69 -10.05 -2.45
CA LYS A 50 -4.12 -10.41 -1.16
C LYS A 50 -2.62 -10.09 -1.15
N THR A 51 -2.26 -9.08 -0.38
CA THR A 51 -0.89 -8.56 -0.31
C THR A 51 -0.36 -8.71 1.11
N LYS A 52 0.91 -9.10 1.25
CA LYS A 52 1.54 -9.24 2.57
C LYS A 52 1.69 -7.86 3.23
N PHE A 53 1.40 -7.78 4.53
CA PHE A 53 1.45 -6.53 5.29
C PHE A 53 2.76 -5.73 5.12
N PRO A 54 3.97 -6.34 5.14
CA PRO A 54 5.21 -5.59 4.91
C PRO A 54 5.27 -4.85 3.57
N ILE A 55 4.68 -5.43 2.51
CA ILE A 55 4.62 -4.80 1.19
C ILE A 55 3.69 -3.58 1.23
N VAL A 56 2.52 -3.72 1.87
CA VAL A 56 1.55 -2.63 2.02
C VAL A 56 2.17 -1.45 2.78
N VAL A 57 2.87 -1.72 3.88
CA VAL A 57 3.54 -0.68 4.68
C VAL A 57 4.67 -0.01 3.89
N ALA A 58 5.52 -0.78 3.21
CA ALA A 58 6.58 -0.24 2.36
C ALA A 58 6.03 0.72 1.30
N VAL A 59 5.00 0.28 0.55
CA VAL A 59 4.36 1.10 -0.47
C VAL A 59 3.68 2.32 0.15
N LEU A 60 2.99 2.19 1.29
CA LEU A 60 2.34 3.31 1.97
C LEU A 60 3.33 4.40 2.40
N ARG A 61 4.44 4.01 3.04
CA ARG A 61 5.48 4.94 3.52
C ARG A 61 6.10 5.71 2.35
N LEU A 62 6.57 5.00 1.33
CA LEU A 62 7.29 5.62 0.22
C LEU A 62 6.35 6.36 -0.74
N SER A 63 5.13 5.87 -0.97
CA SER A 63 4.14 6.62 -1.76
C SER A 63 3.72 7.93 -1.10
N THR A 64 3.72 7.99 0.23
CA THR A 64 3.49 9.24 0.97
C THR A 64 4.70 10.17 0.85
N LYS A 65 5.92 9.66 1.05
CA LYS A 65 7.17 10.45 0.94
C LYS A 65 7.38 11.02 -0.47
N TYR A 66 7.16 10.20 -1.50
CA TYR A 66 7.42 10.53 -2.90
C TYR A 66 6.18 11.00 -3.65
N GLN A 67 5.11 11.35 -2.95
CA GLN A 67 3.90 11.94 -3.54
C GLN A 67 3.32 11.10 -4.69
N ALA A 68 3.15 9.80 -4.47
CA ALA A 68 2.48 8.87 -5.38
C ALA A 68 1.04 8.58 -4.89
N PRO A 69 0.08 9.51 -5.08
CA PRO A 69 -1.24 9.45 -4.44
C PRO A 69 -2.04 8.20 -4.79
N ALA A 70 -1.93 7.69 -6.03
CA ALA A 70 -2.64 6.49 -6.46
C ALA A 70 -2.18 5.23 -5.70
N LEU A 71 -0.87 5.09 -5.49
CA LEU A 71 -0.30 3.98 -4.71
C LEU A 71 -0.62 4.13 -3.22
N ARG A 72 -0.57 5.36 -2.71
CA ARG A 72 -0.94 5.69 -1.33
C ARG A 72 -2.39 5.30 -1.04
N GLN A 73 -3.32 5.74 -1.89
CA GLN A 73 -4.75 5.42 -1.73
C GLN A 73 -4.97 3.90 -1.78
N ARG A 74 -4.33 3.21 -2.73
CA ARG A 74 -4.44 1.75 -2.83
C ARG A 74 -3.94 1.03 -1.57
N ALA A 75 -2.84 1.49 -0.97
CA ALA A 75 -2.34 0.92 0.26
C ALA A 75 -3.31 1.15 1.44
N ILE A 76 -3.94 2.33 1.49
CA ILE A 76 -5.01 2.63 2.46
C ILE A 76 -6.21 1.70 2.26
N ASP A 77 -6.67 1.51 1.02
CA ASP A 77 -7.79 0.64 0.72
C ASP A 77 -7.50 -0.82 1.13
N LEU A 78 -6.30 -1.32 0.85
CA LEU A 78 -5.86 -2.65 1.30
C LEU A 78 -5.86 -2.78 2.83
N LEU A 79 -5.37 -1.76 3.56
CA LEU A 79 -5.41 -1.77 5.02
C LEU A 79 -6.85 -1.74 5.54
N ALA A 80 -7.73 -0.96 4.91
CA ALA A 80 -9.14 -0.86 5.30
C ALA A 80 -9.89 -2.19 5.14
N THR A 81 -9.46 -3.08 4.25
CA THR A 81 -10.03 -4.44 4.14
C THR A 81 -9.74 -5.32 5.37
N ALA A 82 -8.58 -5.14 6.00
CA ALA A 82 -8.17 -5.91 7.18
C ALA A 82 -8.52 -5.20 8.50
N TYR A 83 -8.55 -3.87 8.48
CA TYR A 83 -8.80 -3.00 9.63
C TYR A 83 -9.82 -1.93 9.25
N PRO A 84 -11.13 -2.27 9.21
CA PRO A 84 -12.17 -1.30 8.89
C PRO A 84 -12.12 -0.11 9.86
N SER A 85 -12.14 1.10 9.31
CA SER A 85 -12.10 2.34 10.10
C SER A 85 -13.43 2.68 10.78
N THR A 86 -14.51 1.99 10.39
CA THR A 86 -15.80 2.07 11.07
C THR A 86 -15.93 0.90 12.04
N LEU A 87 -16.23 1.20 13.30
CA LEU A 87 -16.77 0.18 14.20
C LEU A 87 -18.02 -0.38 13.54
N LEU A 88 -18.09 -1.70 13.34
CA LEU A 88 -19.31 -2.38 12.93
C LEU A 88 -20.41 -2.08 13.96
N ARG A 89 -21.17 -1.02 13.75
CA ARG A 89 -22.44 -0.81 14.42
C ARG A 89 -23.42 -1.79 13.78
N GLY A 90 -23.44 -3.03 14.25
CA GLY A 90 -24.41 -4.00 13.76
C GLY A 90 -24.00 -5.46 13.92
N SER A 91 -23.96 -5.96 15.16
CA SER A 91 -24.49 -7.29 15.45
C SER A 91 -25.98 -7.21 15.80
N ALA A 92 -26.73 -6.35 15.09
CA ALA A 92 -28.18 -6.31 15.15
C ALA A 92 -28.71 -7.26 14.07
N GLY A 93 -29.26 -8.40 14.50
CA GLY A 93 -30.01 -9.29 13.64
C GLY A 93 -29.33 -10.62 13.27
N LEU A 94 -28.80 -11.36 14.25
CA LEU A 94 -28.96 -12.82 14.17
C LEU A 94 -30.46 -13.08 14.35
N PRO A 95 -31.18 -13.69 13.39
CA PRO A 95 -32.52 -14.16 13.68
C PRO A 95 -32.37 -15.19 14.79
N ILE A 96 -32.97 -14.87 15.95
CA ILE A 96 -33.18 -15.84 17.02
C ILE A 96 -34.19 -16.83 16.45
N GLY A 97 -33.69 -17.86 15.77
CA GLY A 97 -34.47 -19.04 15.44
C GLY A 97 -34.75 -19.78 16.73
N SER A 98 -35.74 -19.31 17.49
CA SER A 98 -36.31 -20.07 18.60
C SER A 98 -36.94 -21.32 18.02
N SER A 99 -36.29 -22.45 18.25
CA SER A 99 -36.89 -23.77 18.13
C SER A 99 -38.13 -23.81 19.03
N LEU A 100 -39.31 -23.84 18.42
CA LEU A 100 -40.51 -24.37 19.07
C LEU A 100 -40.84 -25.69 18.39
N HIS A 101 -40.34 -26.75 19.01
CA HIS A 101 -40.88 -28.09 18.94
C HIS A 101 -42.35 -28.04 19.38
N SER A 102 -43.28 -28.19 18.44
CA SER A 102 -44.68 -28.51 18.74
C SER A 102 -45.01 -29.86 18.14
N THR A 103 -45.00 -30.86 19.02
CA THR A 103 -45.71 -32.13 18.89
C THR A 103 -47.20 -31.91 18.59
N MET A 104 -47.79 -32.76 17.73
CA MET A 104 -49.11 -33.45 17.86
C MET A 104 -49.92 -33.52 16.54
N ASN A 105 -50.37 -34.76 16.26
CA ASN A 105 -51.48 -35.24 15.42
C ASN A 105 -51.46 -34.94 13.92
N THR A 106 -51.62 -35.93 13.03
CA THR A 106 -52.71 -36.93 12.98
C THR A 106 -52.24 -38.23 12.34
#